data_AF-A0A399I893-F1
#
_entry.id   AF-A0A399I893-F1
#
_cell.length_a   1.000
_cell.length_b   1.000
_cell.length_c   1.000
_cell.angle_alpha   90.00
_cell.angle_beta   90.00
_cell.angle_gamma   90.00
#
_symmetry.space_group_name_H-M   'P 1'
#
loop_
_entity.id
_entity.type
_entity.pdbx_description
1 polymer ?
#
loop_
_entity_poly.entity_id
_entity_poly.type
_entity_poly.pdbx_seq_one_letter_code
_entity_poly.pdbx_strand_id
1 'polypeptide(L)'
;MTMLLLLGYTAGSHGATTTSNLTVNTNIAARASLVLASTTVNFPDADPTTVPSIAATENAVNVIARVRTGSSSLASLQVLAASDLTSGANTIAIGNVTWTATGTGFVAGTMNSATPQTAGSWTGSGEQIGTFSYFLANSWNYATGSYSTTVTYTLTAP
;
A
#
# COMPACT_ATOMS: atom_id res chain seq x y z
N MET A 1 96.38 25.48 3.65
CA MET A 1 95.12 25.99 4.24
C MET A 1 94.53 26.91 3.18
N THR A 2 93.45 26.56 2.51
CA THR A 2 92.05 26.91 2.85
C THR A 2 91.32 26.72 1.50
N MET A 3 90.13 26.18 1.30
CA MET A 3 89.14 25.45 2.09
C MET A 3 88.15 24.93 1.03
N LEU A 4 87.87 23.63 1.03
CA LEU A 4 86.92 22.98 0.13
C LEU A 4 85.50 23.38 0.57
N LEU A 5 84.80 24.18 -0.24
CA LEU A 5 83.40 24.54 0.02
C LEU A 5 82.50 23.40 -0.47
N LEU A 6 82.12 22.51 0.46
CA LEU A 6 81.15 21.45 0.22
C LEU A 6 79.74 22.07 0.26
N LEU A 7 79.12 22.29 -0.90
CA LEU A 7 77.71 22.67 -0.99
C LEU A 7 76.85 21.48 -0.52
N GLY A 8 76.21 21.62 0.64
CA GLY A 8 75.24 20.68 1.15
C GLY A 8 73.97 20.69 0.29
N TYR A 9 73.73 19.60 -0.45
CA TYR A 9 72.43 19.33 -1.05
C TYR A 9 71.48 18.85 0.06
N THR A 10 70.54 19.69 0.47
CA THR A 10 69.36 19.24 1.21
C THR A 10 68.35 18.71 0.20
N ALA A 11 68.38 17.41 -0.07
CA ALA A 11 67.34 16.74 -0.83
C ALA A 11 66.05 16.75 0.01
N GLY A 12 65.19 17.74 -0.19
CA GLY A 12 63.82 17.69 0.33
C GLY A 12 63.13 16.45 -0.23
N SER A 13 62.66 15.54 0.63
CA SER A 13 61.86 14.41 0.19
C SER A 13 60.51 14.92 -0.33
N HIS A 14 60.32 14.85 -1.63
CA HIS A 14 59.03 15.18 -2.24
C HIS A 14 58.14 13.94 -2.13
N GLY A 15 57.14 13.99 -1.26
CA GLY A 15 56.10 12.95 -1.21
C GLY A 15 55.28 12.99 -2.49
N ALA A 16 55.35 11.94 -3.31
CA ALA A 16 54.47 11.80 -4.47
C ALA A 16 53.14 11.21 -4.02
N THR A 17 52.03 11.90 -4.34
CA THR A 17 50.68 11.42 -4.07
C THR A 17 49.99 11.16 -5.40
N THR A 18 49.30 10.01 -5.50
CA THR A 18 48.45 9.67 -6.63
C THR A 18 47.06 9.33 -6.12
N THR A 19 46.04 9.66 -6.91
CA THR A 19 44.64 9.39 -6.58
C THR A 19 43.97 8.77 -7.79
N SER A 20 43.06 7.83 -7.54
CA SER A 20 42.24 7.21 -8.58
C SER A 20 40.80 7.12 -8.08
N ASN A 21 39.87 7.22 -9.03
CA ASN A 21 38.44 7.15 -8.72
C ASN A 21 37.94 5.72 -8.90
N LEU A 22 37.18 5.24 -7.91
CA LEU A 22 36.36 4.04 -8.01
C LEU A 22 34.91 4.45 -8.27
N THR A 23 34.30 3.87 -9.31
CA THR A 23 32.85 3.99 -9.51
C THR A 23 32.16 2.78 -8.90
N VAL A 24 31.23 3.02 -7.98
CA VAL A 24 30.39 1.98 -7.36
C VAL A 24 28.96 2.16 -7.87
N ASN A 25 28.40 1.09 -8.43
CA ASN A 25 27.05 1.10 -9.00
C ASN A 25 26.12 0.17 -8.21
N THR A 26 24.85 0.56 -8.11
CA THR A 26 23.77 -0.28 -7.58
C THR A 26 22.50 -0.05 -8.40
N ASN A 27 21.65 -1.07 -8.50
CA ASN A 27 20.32 -0.95 -9.10
C ASN A 27 19.26 -1.27 -8.05
N ILE A 28 18.33 -0.34 -7.84
CA ILE A 28 17.24 -0.48 -6.89
C ILE A 28 15.92 -0.50 -7.67
N ALA A 29 15.32 -1.68 -7.80
CA ALA A 29 14.05 -1.86 -8.52
C ALA A 29 12.81 -1.50 -7.67
N ALA A 30 11.69 -1.19 -8.31
CA ALA A 30 10.42 -0.99 -7.62
C ALA A 30 9.96 -2.27 -6.88
N ARG A 31 9.28 -2.10 -5.74
CA ARG A 31 8.71 -3.21 -4.95
C ARG A 31 7.42 -2.78 -4.25
N ALA A 32 6.48 -3.71 -4.14
CA ALA A 32 5.26 -3.55 -3.36
C ALA A 32 5.09 -4.73 -2.40
N SER A 33 4.59 -4.46 -1.19
CA SER A 33 4.15 -5.47 -0.22
C SER A 33 2.90 -4.95 0.47
N LEU A 34 1.84 -5.75 0.45
CA LEU A 34 0.56 -5.44 1.06
C LEU A 34 0.25 -6.48 2.13
N VAL A 35 -0.13 -6.03 3.32
CA VAL A 35 -0.61 -6.89 4.41
C VAL A 35 -1.98 -6.39 4.85
N LEU A 36 -2.94 -7.31 4.89
CA LEU A 36 -4.26 -7.10 5.48
C LEU A 36 -4.34 -7.95 6.75
N ALA A 37 -4.75 -7.35 7.87
CA ALA A 37 -4.87 -8.08 9.15
C ALA A 37 -6.03 -9.08 9.17
N SER A 38 -7.00 -8.91 8.28
CA SER A 38 -8.02 -9.92 7.97
C SER A 38 -8.17 -10.08 6.47
N THR A 39 -8.33 -11.33 6.02
CA THR A 39 -8.63 -11.68 4.62
C THR A 39 -10.11 -11.95 4.39
N THR A 40 -10.92 -11.91 5.44
CA THR A 40 -12.38 -12.14 5.40
C THR A 40 -13.07 -11.05 6.22
N VAL A 41 -14.19 -10.54 5.71
CA VAL A 41 -15.07 -9.64 6.47
C VAL A 41 -16.47 -10.24 6.50
N ASN A 42 -17.09 -10.27 7.68
CA ASN A 42 -18.39 -10.87 7.93
C ASN A 42 -19.36 -9.83 8.47
N PHE A 43 -20.51 -9.71 7.80
CA PHE A 43 -21.62 -8.88 8.25
C PHE A 43 -22.62 -9.75 9.02
N PRO A 44 -22.86 -9.50 10.31
CA PRO A 44 -23.86 -10.25 11.08
C PRO A 44 -25.28 -9.96 10.59
N ASP A 45 -26.20 -10.90 10.82
CA ASP A 45 -27.63 -10.68 10.60
C ASP A 45 -28.17 -9.61 11.56
N ALA A 46 -29.05 -8.74 11.06
CA ALA A 46 -29.67 -7.67 11.84
C ALA A 46 -30.99 -7.21 11.22
N ASP A 47 -31.91 -6.68 12.04
CA ASP A 47 -33.18 -6.12 11.57
C ASP A 47 -32.93 -4.83 10.74
N PRO A 48 -33.33 -4.77 9.46
CA PRO A 48 -33.11 -3.60 8.60
C PRO A 48 -33.75 -2.29 9.10
N THR A 49 -34.78 -2.37 9.94
CA THR A 49 -35.50 -1.22 10.51
C THR A 49 -34.70 -0.56 11.62
N THR A 50 -33.97 -1.35 12.41
CA THR A 50 -33.18 -0.84 13.55
C THR A 50 -31.70 -0.70 13.22
N VAL A 51 -31.19 -1.51 12.28
CA VAL A 51 -29.81 -1.50 11.80
C VAL A 51 -29.82 -1.42 10.27
N PRO A 52 -30.02 -0.22 9.70
CA PRO A 52 -30.04 -0.03 8.25
C PRO A 52 -28.65 -0.15 7.60
N SER A 53 -27.58 -0.13 8.40
CA SER A 53 -26.19 -0.29 7.96
C SER A 53 -25.46 -1.21 8.93
N ILE A 54 -25.13 -2.41 8.46
CA ILE A 54 -24.46 -3.43 9.25
C ILE A 54 -22.95 -3.22 9.18
N ALA A 55 -22.28 -3.05 10.32
CA ALA A 55 -20.83 -3.04 10.38
C ALA A 55 -20.26 -4.46 10.31
N ALA A 56 -19.14 -4.64 9.59
CA ALA A 56 -18.41 -5.91 9.61
C ALA A 56 -17.82 -6.20 11.00
N THR A 57 -17.79 -7.49 11.37
CA THR A 57 -17.31 -7.99 12.66
C THR A 57 -15.83 -7.69 12.91
N GLU A 58 -15.04 -7.69 11.84
CA GLU A 58 -13.58 -7.53 11.86
C GLU A 58 -13.15 -6.06 11.88
N ASN A 59 -14.11 -5.12 11.88
CA ASN A 59 -13.79 -3.71 11.86
C ASN A 59 -13.05 -3.30 13.15
N ALA A 60 -11.97 -2.51 13.07
CA ALA A 60 -11.32 -2.02 11.84
C ALA A 60 -10.26 -3.01 11.31
N VAL A 61 -10.22 -3.23 9.99
CA VAL A 61 -9.21 -4.06 9.35
C VAL A 61 -7.93 -3.24 9.14
N ASN A 62 -6.85 -3.62 9.82
CA ASN A 62 -5.55 -2.96 9.67
C ASN A 62 -4.89 -3.30 8.32
N VAL A 63 -4.31 -2.29 7.68
CA VAL A 63 -3.67 -2.38 6.36
C VAL A 63 -2.27 -1.78 6.42
N ILE A 64 -1.29 -2.52 5.90
CA ILE A 64 0.08 -2.04 5.75
C ILE A 64 0.46 -2.14 4.27
N ALA A 65 0.65 -0.98 3.63
CA ALA A 65 1.12 -0.86 2.26
C ALA A 65 2.57 -0.35 2.25
N ARG A 66 3.49 -1.19 1.78
CA ARG A 66 4.91 -0.86 1.64
C ARG A 66 5.25 -0.74 0.17
N VAL A 67 5.79 0.41 -0.22
CA VAL A 67 6.18 0.67 -1.60
C VAL A 67 7.61 1.19 -1.66
N ARG A 68 8.35 0.71 -2.65
CA ARG A 68 9.62 1.26 -3.09
C ARG A 68 9.45 1.68 -4.55
N THR A 69 9.56 2.97 -4.82
CA THR A 69 9.38 3.61 -6.14
C THR A 69 10.17 4.93 -6.20
N GLY A 70 10.21 5.58 -7.36
CA GLY A 70 10.82 6.90 -7.55
C GLY A 70 10.20 7.97 -6.65
N SER A 71 10.97 9.00 -6.28
CA SER A 71 10.51 10.04 -5.32
C SER A 71 9.31 10.86 -5.80
N SER A 72 9.13 11.01 -7.11
CA SER A 72 8.00 11.70 -7.73
C SER A 72 6.93 10.73 -8.27
N SER A 73 7.13 9.43 -8.10
CA SER A 73 6.23 8.41 -8.63
C SER A 73 5.03 8.22 -7.71
N LEU A 74 3.86 8.00 -8.31
CA LEU A 74 2.61 7.78 -7.59
C LEU A 74 2.37 6.28 -7.38
N ALA A 75 2.43 5.83 -6.13
CA ALA A 75 1.94 4.53 -5.73
C ALA A 75 0.42 4.56 -5.53
N SER A 76 -0.26 3.46 -5.84
CA SER A 76 -1.72 3.34 -5.70
C SER A 76 -2.13 1.99 -5.14
N LEU A 77 -3.10 2.01 -4.23
CA LEU A 77 -3.85 0.84 -3.76
C LEU A 77 -5.26 0.90 -4.35
N GLN A 78 -5.62 -0.14 -5.10
CA GLN A 78 -6.92 -0.30 -5.73
C GLN A 78 -7.67 -1.49 -5.11
N VAL A 79 -9.00 -1.42 -5.08
CA VAL A 79 -9.88 -2.51 -4.66
C VAL A 79 -10.93 -2.79 -5.73
N LEU A 80 -11.17 -4.07 -6.02
CA LEU A 80 -12.16 -4.52 -6.99
C LEU A 80 -12.81 -5.82 -6.50
N ALA A 81 -14.14 -5.88 -6.50
CA ALA A 81 -14.85 -7.13 -6.25
C ALA A 81 -14.93 -7.98 -7.51
N ALA A 82 -14.93 -9.30 -7.36
CA ALA A 82 -15.10 -10.22 -8.48
C ALA A 82 -16.54 -10.19 -9.05
N SER A 83 -17.54 -9.93 -8.19
CA SER A 83 -18.95 -9.94 -8.53
C SER A 83 -19.79 -9.22 -7.46
N ASP A 84 -21.11 -9.24 -7.66
CA ASP A 84 -22.06 -9.07 -6.57
C ASP A 84 -21.93 -10.19 -5.52
N LEU A 85 -22.43 -9.92 -4.31
CA LEU A 85 -22.56 -10.93 -3.27
C LEU A 85 -23.60 -11.96 -3.71
N THR A 86 -23.27 -13.25 -3.73
CA THR A 86 -24.16 -14.30 -4.28
C THR A 86 -24.51 -15.39 -3.26
N SER A 87 -25.77 -15.82 -3.27
CA SER A 87 -26.27 -17.00 -2.53
C SER A 87 -27.22 -17.82 -3.43
N GLY A 88 -26.70 -18.88 -4.05
CA GLY A 88 -27.44 -19.61 -5.08
C GLY A 88 -27.78 -18.69 -6.26
N ALA A 89 -29.07 -18.53 -6.57
CA ALA A 89 -29.54 -17.61 -7.62
C ALA A 89 -29.80 -16.17 -7.13
N ASN A 90 -29.72 -15.92 -5.81
CA ASN A 90 -29.96 -14.60 -5.24
C ASN A 90 -28.67 -13.77 -5.20
N THR A 91 -28.80 -12.47 -5.39
CA THR A 91 -27.67 -11.53 -5.41
C THR A 91 -27.95 -10.28 -4.57
N ILE A 92 -26.93 -9.76 -3.92
CA ILE A 92 -26.91 -8.41 -3.33
C ILE A 92 -25.86 -7.59 -4.08
N ALA A 93 -26.28 -6.46 -4.64
CA ALA A 93 -25.40 -5.59 -5.40
C ALA A 93 -24.18 -5.18 -4.57
N ILE A 94 -22.98 -5.36 -5.11
CA ILE A 94 -21.75 -5.08 -4.34
C ILE A 94 -21.60 -3.60 -3.98
N GLY A 95 -22.27 -2.71 -4.73
CA GLY A 95 -22.38 -1.29 -4.40
C GLY A 95 -23.07 -1.00 -3.07
N ASN A 96 -23.73 -1.99 -2.45
CA ASN A 96 -24.27 -1.87 -1.09
C ASN A 96 -23.20 -2.08 0.00
N VAL A 97 -21.98 -2.50 -0.37
CA VAL A 97 -20.83 -2.58 0.54
C VAL A 97 -19.99 -1.31 0.39
N THR A 98 -19.79 -0.60 1.49
CA THR A 98 -18.97 0.61 1.57
C THR A 98 -17.88 0.45 2.61
N TRP A 99 -16.88 1.33 2.59
CA TRP A 99 -15.89 1.41 3.66
C TRP A 99 -15.51 2.85 4.00
N THR A 100 -15.18 3.05 5.28
CA THR A 100 -14.44 4.24 5.75
C THR A 100 -12.97 3.90 5.88
N ALA A 101 -12.10 4.91 5.79
CA ALA A 101 -10.66 4.73 5.89
C ALA A 101 -10.02 5.67 6.92
N THR A 102 -8.95 5.21 7.58
CA THR A 102 -8.05 6.06 8.38
C THR A 102 -6.60 5.86 7.93
N GLY A 103 -5.74 6.83 8.25
CA GLY A 103 -4.34 6.86 7.83
C GLY A 103 -4.12 7.75 6.60
N THR A 104 -2.97 8.42 6.54
CA THR A 104 -2.64 9.35 5.46
C THR A 104 -2.66 8.63 4.11
N GLY A 105 -3.35 9.22 3.12
CA GLY A 105 -3.41 8.71 1.75
C GLY A 105 -4.35 7.52 1.54
N PHE A 106 -4.95 6.94 2.59
CA PHE A 106 -6.07 6.00 2.45
C PHE A 106 -7.38 6.75 2.20
N VAL A 107 -8.28 6.15 1.43
CA VAL A 107 -9.50 6.80 0.94
C VAL A 107 -10.72 5.91 1.19
N ALA A 108 -11.81 6.50 1.68
CA ALA A 108 -13.11 5.85 1.84
C ALA A 108 -13.78 5.62 0.47
N GLY A 109 -14.67 4.63 0.37
CA GLY A 109 -15.28 4.31 -0.92
C GLY A 109 -16.46 3.35 -0.87
N THR A 110 -16.98 3.06 -2.06
CA THR A 110 -18.06 2.11 -2.31
C THR A 110 -17.55 1.02 -3.21
N MET A 111 -17.87 -0.23 -2.92
CA MET A 111 -17.32 -1.36 -3.65
C MET A 111 -17.95 -1.49 -5.04
N ASN A 112 -17.17 -2.00 -5.99
CA ASN A 112 -17.57 -2.10 -7.38
C ASN A 112 -16.97 -3.37 -8.00
N SER A 113 -17.69 -4.00 -8.93
CA SER A 113 -17.27 -5.22 -9.63
C SER A 113 -16.84 -4.99 -11.08
N ALA A 114 -17.06 -3.79 -11.63
CA ALA A 114 -16.73 -3.42 -13.01
C ALA A 114 -15.50 -2.49 -13.10
N THR A 115 -15.36 -1.56 -12.16
CA THR A 115 -14.31 -0.53 -12.15
C THR A 115 -13.52 -0.56 -10.84
N PRO A 116 -12.18 -0.73 -10.87
CA PRO A 116 -11.36 -0.65 -9.66
C PRO A 116 -11.55 0.69 -8.95
N GLN A 117 -11.64 0.65 -7.63
CA GLN A 117 -11.84 1.80 -6.78
C GLN A 117 -10.55 2.13 -6.03
N THR A 118 -10.16 3.41 -6.02
CA THR A 118 -8.97 3.84 -5.30
C THR A 118 -9.21 3.74 -3.79
N ALA A 119 -8.42 2.90 -3.13
CA ALA A 119 -8.43 2.71 -1.68
C ALA A 119 -7.27 3.43 -0.99
N GLY A 120 -6.22 3.81 -1.74
CA GLY A 120 -5.18 4.71 -1.25
C GLY A 120 -4.18 5.15 -2.32
N SER A 121 -3.45 6.23 -2.07
CA SER A 121 -2.39 6.72 -2.97
C SER A 121 -1.35 7.57 -2.23
N TRP A 122 -0.08 7.40 -2.64
CA TRP A 122 1.07 8.05 -2.02
C TRP A 122 2.13 8.38 -3.05
N THR A 123 2.82 9.52 -2.89
CA THR A 123 3.97 9.87 -3.72
C THR A 123 5.26 9.40 -3.05
N GLY A 124 6.12 8.72 -3.81
CA GLY A 124 7.41 8.23 -3.32
C GLY A 124 7.35 6.88 -2.61
N SER A 125 8.50 6.48 -2.06
CA SER A 125 8.65 5.25 -1.27
C SER A 125 8.17 5.45 0.16
N GLY A 126 7.77 4.37 0.83
CA GLY A 126 7.43 4.40 2.25
C GLY A 126 6.62 3.20 2.72
N GLU A 127 6.41 3.16 4.04
CA GLU A 127 5.42 2.30 4.70
C GLU A 127 4.21 3.16 5.08
N GLN A 128 3.03 2.71 4.68
CA GLN A 128 1.77 3.40 4.89
C GLN A 128 0.87 2.48 5.71
N ILE A 129 0.43 2.97 6.86
CA ILE A 129 -0.40 2.23 7.81
C ILE A 129 -1.74 2.94 7.93
N GLY A 130 -2.81 2.17 7.80
CA GLY A 130 -4.17 2.67 7.89
C GLY A 130 -5.14 1.56 8.25
N THR A 131 -6.42 1.92 8.34
CA THR A 131 -7.48 0.94 8.58
C THR A 131 -8.64 1.15 7.62
N PHE A 132 -9.34 0.05 7.29
CA PHE A 132 -10.64 0.09 6.63
C PHE A 132 -11.71 -0.47 7.56
N SER A 133 -12.86 0.20 7.64
CA SER A 133 -14.05 -0.32 8.30
C SER A 133 -15.17 -0.45 7.28
N TYR A 134 -15.70 -1.65 7.12
CA TYR A 134 -16.68 -2.00 6.08
C TYR A 134 -18.10 -2.01 6.62
N PHE A 135 -19.05 -1.63 5.76
CA PHE A 135 -20.47 -1.57 6.08
C PHE A 135 -21.30 -2.13 4.92
N LEU A 136 -22.36 -2.86 5.24
CA LEU A 136 -23.36 -3.36 4.28
C LEU A 136 -24.69 -2.65 4.52
N ALA A 137 -25.25 -2.02 3.48
CA ALA A 137 -26.60 -1.47 3.52
C ALA A 137 -27.61 -2.62 3.66
N ASN A 138 -28.40 -2.61 4.74
CA ASN A 138 -29.34 -3.66 5.10
C ASN A 138 -30.73 -3.43 4.47
N SER A 139 -31.46 -4.50 4.14
CA SER A 139 -32.75 -4.39 3.45
C SER A 139 -33.66 -5.59 3.68
N TRP A 140 -34.96 -5.33 3.86
CA TRP A 140 -36.02 -6.35 3.91
C TRP A 140 -36.18 -7.13 2.59
N ASN A 141 -35.64 -6.60 1.49
CA ASN A 141 -35.75 -7.23 0.17
C ASN A 141 -34.66 -8.28 -0.10
N TYR A 142 -33.69 -8.45 0.81
CA TYR A 142 -32.68 -9.50 0.66
C TYR A 142 -33.29 -10.85 1.02
N ALA A 143 -33.21 -11.81 0.10
CA ALA A 143 -33.61 -13.18 0.38
C ALA A 143 -32.66 -13.80 1.42
N THR A 144 -33.17 -14.74 2.23
CA THR A 144 -32.34 -15.46 3.21
C THR A 144 -31.29 -16.33 2.51
N GLY A 145 -30.05 -16.30 2.98
CA GLY A 145 -28.97 -17.12 2.46
C GLY A 145 -27.60 -16.65 2.92
N SER A 146 -26.58 -17.45 2.66
CA SER A 146 -25.18 -17.05 2.88
C SER A 146 -24.63 -16.45 1.60
N TYR A 147 -24.34 -15.15 1.60
CA TYR A 147 -23.84 -14.43 0.45
C TYR A 147 -22.32 -14.24 0.53
N SER A 148 -21.62 -14.47 -0.57
CA SER A 148 -20.17 -14.23 -0.64
C SER A 148 -19.73 -13.72 -2.00
N THR A 149 -18.58 -13.04 -2.00
CA THR A 149 -17.79 -12.71 -3.19
C THR A 149 -16.31 -12.61 -2.78
N THR A 150 -15.42 -12.58 -3.75
CA THR A 150 -13.99 -12.31 -3.52
C THR A 150 -13.68 -10.86 -3.85
N VAL A 151 -12.84 -10.22 -3.04
CA VAL A 151 -12.36 -8.85 -3.26
C VAL A 151 -10.85 -8.88 -3.45
N THR A 152 -10.36 -8.26 -4.51
CA THR A 152 -8.94 -8.16 -4.82
C THR A 152 -8.43 -6.76 -4.50
N TYR A 153 -7.38 -6.70 -3.69
CA TYR A 153 -6.59 -5.49 -3.50
C TYR A 153 -5.34 -5.55 -4.37
N THR A 154 -5.04 -4.46 -5.09
CA THR A 154 -3.84 -4.34 -5.93
C THR A 154 -3.04 -3.12 -5.51
N LEU A 155 -1.86 -3.35 -4.93
CA LEU A 155 -0.88 -2.31 -4.61
C LEU A 155 0.14 -2.21 -5.74
N THR A 156 0.24 -1.03 -6.35
CA THR A 156 1.16 -0.75 -7.47
C THR A 156 2.25 0.22 -7.02
N ALA A 157 3.51 -0.17 -7.24
CA ALA A 157 4.69 0.68 -7.13
C ALA A 157 5.32 0.77 -8.53
N PRO A 158 5.23 1.92 -9.21
CA PRO A 158 5.77 2.09 -10.56
C PRO A 158 7.30 2.26 -10.58
#